data_AF-A0A2P5DLA2-F1
#
_entry.id   AF-A0A2P5DLA2-F1
#
_cell.length_a   1.000
_cell.length_b   1.000
_cell.length_c   1.000
_cell.angle_alpha   90.00
_cell.angle_beta   90.00
_cell.angle_gamma   90.00
#
_symmetry.space_group_name_H-M   'P 1'
#
loop_
_entity.id
_entity.type
_entity.pdbx_description
1 polymer ?
#
loop_
_entity_poly.entity_id
_entity_poly.type
_entity_poly.pdbx_seq_one_letter_code
_entity_poly.pdbx_strand_id
1 'polypeptide(L)'
;MTSELEISIKNAIRRFEELNMFKDSGSVKVGEIEQLQEAGEELRKSYEDPNGKLAKILRDYSRYKDRENRKPSKKNKQELKRLMMEMEAQKTEVETLYASLDVHEERFRKFNVPKRFRTASEQPLKLYLESLQEFMKTTWRKEAEKNREKEKRSLIEWMDKLDQSNEEAKIAFDALKTSFAELGIQISKFFIDYFLLIMAVSNKSEEILALSLYEVEAVLECLAVEENSNSIVINTFIKMVQFFERSTKLAGPVSDEAKGQKSKEDHSSDDEEKVMFFLDDEIKDDLLHPIIIEVLRLEVSFCSPEMPVMVTSDVFYSMARHLVDNVFEDKLNRIGAKIHGLKTDVQFVQGEDSSDMKFFRDVLDSGVEELWTSLDPKPGS
;
A
#
# COMPACT_ATOMS: atom_id res chain seq x y z
N MET A 1 -16.47 24.32 28.34
CA MET A 1 -17.43 24.45 27.22
C MET A 1 -16.85 25.22 26.03
N THR A 2 -16.67 26.55 26.05
CA THR A 2 -16.06 27.30 24.90
C THR A 2 -14.65 26.82 24.58
N SER A 3 -13.80 26.70 25.62
CA SER A 3 -12.44 26.18 25.48
C SER A 3 -12.38 24.73 25.03
N GLU A 4 -13.33 23.89 25.45
CA GLU A 4 -13.39 22.48 25.06
C GLU A 4 -13.74 22.33 23.57
N LEU A 5 -14.77 23.04 23.09
CA LEU A 5 -15.15 23.01 21.68
C LEU A 5 -14.03 23.55 20.79
N GLU A 6 -13.38 24.64 21.19
CA GLU A 6 -12.21 25.19 20.47
C GLU A 6 -11.04 24.20 20.40
N ILE A 7 -10.75 23.49 21.49
CA ILE A 7 -9.71 22.45 21.50
C ILE A 7 -10.09 21.29 20.56
N SER A 8 -11.32 20.80 20.61
CA SER A 8 -11.79 19.73 19.74
C SER A 8 -11.71 20.11 18.25
N ILE A 9 -12.13 21.33 17.90
CA ILE A 9 -12.05 21.83 16.51
C ILE A 9 -10.60 21.90 16.05
N LYS A 10 -9.69 22.50 16.84
CA LYS A 10 -8.27 22.59 16.49
C LYS A 10 -7.61 21.23 16.33
N ASN A 11 -7.92 20.28 17.21
CA ASN A 11 -7.41 18.92 17.11
C ASN A 11 -7.90 18.22 15.84
N ALA A 12 -9.17 18.38 15.48
CA ALA A 12 -9.73 17.81 14.26
C ALA A 12 -9.06 18.41 13.01
N ILE A 13 -8.95 19.74 12.92
CA ILE A 13 -8.30 20.43 11.79
C ILE A 13 -6.86 19.92 11.60
N ARG A 14 -6.07 19.86 12.68
CA ARG A 14 -4.69 19.37 12.61
C ARG A 14 -4.61 17.93 12.06
N ARG A 15 -5.51 17.04 12.49
CA ARG A 15 -5.52 15.65 11.98
C ARG A 15 -5.89 15.57 10.50
N PHE A 16 -6.82 16.40 10.04
CA PHE A 16 -7.14 16.48 8.61
C PHE A 16 -5.94 16.91 7.76
N GLU A 17 -5.12 17.83 8.26
CA GLU A 17 -3.87 18.24 7.59
C GLU A 17 -2.84 17.11 7.52
N GLU A 18 -2.79 16.26 8.55
CA GLU A 18 -1.90 15.10 8.64
C GLU A 18 -2.32 13.92 7.73
N LEU A 19 -3.52 13.95 7.12
CA LEU A 19 -3.99 12.84 6.25
C LEU A 19 -3.15 12.64 4.99
N ASN A 20 -2.47 13.67 4.49
CA ASN A 20 -1.59 13.56 3.32
C ASN A 20 -0.46 12.54 3.53
N MET A 21 -0.05 12.30 4.78
CA MET A 21 0.97 11.30 5.10
C MET A 21 0.54 9.88 4.74
N PHE A 22 -0.77 9.65 4.54
CA PHE A 22 -1.35 8.35 4.19
C PHE A 22 -1.68 8.19 2.71
N LYS A 23 -1.42 9.20 1.86
CA LYS A 23 -1.80 9.20 0.44
C LYS A 23 -1.35 7.95 -0.31
N ASP A 24 -0.21 7.42 0.09
CA ASP A 24 0.39 6.24 -0.54
C ASP A 24 0.29 4.97 0.32
N SER A 25 -0.57 4.97 1.35
CA SER A 25 -0.74 3.83 2.26
C SER A 25 -1.37 2.57 1.64
N GLY A 26 -1.54 2.53 0.32
CA GLY A 26 -2.18 1.47 -0.46
C GLY A 26 -3.65 1.17 -0.11
N SER A 27 -4.19 1.69 0.98
CA SER A 27 -5.56 1.44 1.46
C SER A 27 -6.50 2.62 1.27
N VAL A 28 -5.98 3.72 0.73
CA VAL A 28 -6.75 4.90 0.34
C VAL A 28 -7.40 4.64 -1.01
N LYS A 29 -8.73 4.81 -1.07
CA LYS A 29 -9.44 4.81 -2.34
C LYS A 29 -9.23 6.14 -3.07
N VAL A 30 -9.34 6.13 -4.39
CA VAL A 30 -9.24 7.35 -5.21
C VAL A 30 -10.28 8.37 -4.74
N GLY A 31 -9.83 9.60 -4.46
CA GLY A 31 -10.70 10.69 -4.00
C GLY A 31 -11.04 10.65 -2.50
N GLU A 32 -10.66 9.60 -1.76
CA GLU A 32 -11.07 9.43 -0.37
C GLU A 32 -10.35 10.41 0.57
N ILE A 33 -9.05 10.63 0.37
CA ILE A 33 -8.32 11.66 1.14
C ILE A 33 -8.81 13.05 0.77
N GLU A 34 -9.06 13.30 -0.52
CA GLU A 34 -9.56 14.59 -1.01
C GLU A 34 -10.91 14.92 -0.37
N GLN A 35 -11.84 13.95 -0.30
CA GLN A 35 -13.13 14.11 0.39
C GLN A 35 -12.97 14.43 1.88
N LEU A 36 -12.07 13.71 2.58
CA LEU A 36 -11.80 13.97 3.99
C LEU A 36 -11.18 15.36 4.18
N GLN A 37 -10.28 15.78 3.29
CA GLN A 37 -9.68 17.11 3.33
C GLN A 37 -10.69 18.22 3.06
N GLU A 38 -11.64 18.02 2.15
CA GLU A 38 -12.74 18.96 1.91
C GLU A 38 -13.57 19.17 3.18
N ALA A 39 -13.89 18.08 3.91
CA ALA A 39 -14.59 18.16 5.19
C ALA A 39 -13.77 18.90 6.27
N GLY A 40 -12.46 18.65 6.34
CA GLY A 40 -11.54 19.37 7.21
C GLY A 40 -11.45 20.86 6.89
N GLU A 41 -11.43 21.21 5.61
CA GLU A 41 -11.39 22.59 5.13
C GLU A 41 -12.71 23.33 5.40
N GLU A 42 -13.87 22.66 5.28
CA GLU A 42 -15.16 23.21 5.66
C GLU A 42 -15.21 23.51 7.17
N LEU A 43 -14.73 22.58 8.01
CA LEU A 43 -14.61 22.79 9.45
C LEU A 43 -13.69 23.97 9.78
N ARG A 44 -12.53 24.04 9.12
CA ARG A 44 -11.57 25.14 9.27
C ARG A 44 -12.19 26.48 8.91
N LYS A 45 -12.82 26.60 7.73
CA LYS A 45 -13.51 27.83 7.29
C LYS A 45 -14.62 28.23 8.27
N SER A 46 -15.41 27.28 8.77
CA SER A 46 -16.49 27.55 9.73
C SER A 46 -15.97 28.13 11.05
N TYR A 47 -14.74 27.80 11.45
CA TYR A 47 -14.10 28.23 12.69
C TYR A 47 -13.20 29.48 12.54
N GLU A 48 -12.41 29.56 11.47
CA GLU A 48 -11.43 30.63 11.27
C GLU A 48 -12.02 31.88 10.61
N ASP A 49 -13.02 31.74 9.73
CA ASP A 49 -13.71 32.88 9.13
C ASP A 49 -14.48 33.64 10.23
N PRO A 50 -14.27 34.95 10.42
CA PRO A 50 -15.06 35.75 11.34
C PRO A 50 -16.58 35.70 11.10
N ASN A 51 -17.03 35.34 9.90
CA ASN A 51 -18.43 35.13 9.53
C ASN A 51 -18.85 33.65 9.50
N GLY A 52 -17.91 32.74 9.75
CA GLY A 52 -18.15 31.30 9.86
C GLY A 52 -19.13 30.96 10.98
N LYS A 53 -19.87 29.86 10.78
CA LYS A 53 -20.93 29.43 11.70
C LYS A 53 -20.39 29.19 13.11
N LEU A 54 -19.29 28.44 13.25
CA LEU A 54 -18.69 28.14 14.56
C LEU A 54 -18.08 29.38 15.20
N ALA A 55 -17.35 30.20 14.44
CA ALA A 55 -16.79 31.46 14.92
C ALA A 55 -17.87 32.39 15.49
N LYS A 56 -19.02 32.47 14.82
CA LYS A 56 -20.17 33.28 15.24
C LYS A 56 -20.79 32.75 16.53
N ILE A 57 -21.02 31.45 16.64
CA ILE A 57 -21.58 30.81 17.84
C ILE A 57 -20.68 31.07 19.06
N LEU A 58 -19.36 30.87 18.93
CA LEU A 58 -18.39 31.08 20.01
C LEU A 58 -18.33 32.55 20.46
N ARG A 59 -18.33 33.48 19.49
CA ARG A 59 -18.32 34.93 19.74
C ARG A 59 -19.60 35.40 20.40
N ASP A 60 -20.75 34.94 19.92
CA ASP A 60 -22.06 35.32 20.46
C ASP A 60 -22.23 34.76 21.87
N TYR A 61 -21.83 33.51 22.12
CA TYR A 61 -21.87 32.93 23.46
C TYR A 61 -21.05 33.74 24.46
N SER A 62 -19.80 34.09 24.10
CA SER A 62 -18.93 34.91 24.94
C SER A 62 -19.55 36.29 25.24
N ARG A 63 -20.10 36.96 24.22
CA ARG A 63 -20.78 38.25 24.37
C ARG A 63 -22.02 38.17 25.28
N TYR A 64 -22.85 37.14 25.13
CA TYR A 64 -24.06 36.98 25.95
C TYR A 64 -23.73 36.58 27.38
N LYS A 65 -22.69 35.77 27.59
CA LYS A 65 -22.18 35.41 28.93
C LYS A 65 -21.68 36.66 29.68
N ASP A 66 -20.91 37.52 29.02
CA ASP A 66 -20.43 38.78 29.62
C ASP A 66 -21.57 39.75 29.93
N ARG A 67 -22.56 39.85 29.03
CA ARG A 67 -23.75 40.68 29.25
C ARG A 67 -24.60 40.17 30.41
N GLU A 68 -24.81 38.87 30.51
CA GLU A 68 -25.56 38.28 31.62
C GLU A 68 -24.84 38.49 32.95
N ASN A 69 -23.51 38.39 32.99
CA ASN A 69 -22.70 38.67 34.18
C ASN A 69 -22.80 40.15 34.62
N ARG A 70 -22.87 41.10 33.67
CA ARG A 70 -22.96 42.54 33.97
C ARG A 70 -24.39 43.02 34.24
N LYS A 71 -25.37 42.49 33.51
CA LYS A 71 -26.78 42.87 33.58
C LYS A 71 -27.69 41.68 33.25
N PRO A 72 -28.06 40.88 34.27
CA PRO A 72 -28.90 39.71 34.09
C PRO A 72 -30.25 40.06 33.48
N SER A 73 -30.69 39.33 32.46
CA SER A 73 -32.03 39.48 31.92
C SER A 73 -32.60 38.16 31.38
N LYS A 74 -33.94 38.01 31.47
CA LYS A 74 -34.64 36.82 30.97
C LYS A 74 -34.33 36.53 29.49
N LYS A 75 -34.19 37.58 28.67
CA LYS A 75 -33.84 37.48 27.24
C LYS A 75 -32.43 36.95 27.03
N ASN A 76 -31.45 37.49 27.75
CA ASN A 76 -30.05 37.03 27.67
C ASN A 76 -29.89 35.58 28.14
N LYS A 77 -30.58 35.20 29.23
CA LYS A 77 -30.58 33.82 29.74
C LYS A 77 -31.16 32.83 28.74
N GLN A 78 -32.23 33.20 28.03
CA GLN A 78 -32.83 32.36 26.99
C GLN A 78 -31.88 32.21 25.79
N GLU A 79 -31.25 33.30 25.35
CA GLU A 79 -30.28 33.28 24.24
C GLU A 79 -29.04 32.44 24.59
N LEU A 80 -28.51 32.59 25.81
CA LEU A 80 -27.40 31.78 26.31
C LEU A 80 -27.76 30.30 26.27
N LYS A 81 -28.97 29.93 26.71
CA LYS A 81 -29.44 28.54 26.65
C LYS A 81 -29.52 28.03 25.19
N ARG A 82 -29.96 28.85 24.24
CA ARG A 82 -29.98 28.49 22.81
C ARG A 82 -28.56 28.24 22.29
N LEU A 83 -27.66 29.17 22.54
CA LEU A 83 -26.25 29.06 22.12
C LEU A 83 -25.54 27.88 22.77
N MET A 84 -25.85 27.55 24.04
CA MET A 84 -25.33 26.32 24.66
C MET A 84 -25.80 25.07 23.94
N MET A 85 -27.08 24.97 23.59
CA MET A 85 -27.60 23.82 22.83
C MET A 85 -26.97 23.72 21.44
N GLU A 86 -26.78 24.86 20.76
CA GLU A 86 -26.07 24.92 19.48
C GLU A 86 -24.61 24.49 19.62
N MET A 87 -23.90 24.94 20.67
CA MET A 87 -22.52 24.55 20.96
C MET A 87 -22.38 23.05 21.25
N GLU A 88 -23.29 22.47 22.05
CA GLU A 88 -23.27 21.03 22.32
C GLU A 88 -23.55 20.22 21.05
N ALA A 89 -24.51 20.65 20.22
CA ALA A 89 -24.77 19.98 18.94
C ALA A 89 -23.54 20.03 18.01
N GLN A 90 -22.87 21.18 17.91
CA GLN A 90 -21.63 21.31 17.12
C GLN A 90 -20.48 20.50 17.72
N LYS A 91 -20.39 20.42 19.06
CA LYS A 91 -19.41 19.57 19.73
C LYS A 91 -19.59 18.11 19.34
N THR A 92 -20.82 17.59 19.40
CA THR A 92 -21.14 16.22 18.98
C THR A 92 -20.83 15.98 17.50
N GLU A 93 -21.10 16.95 16.63
CA GLU A 93 -20.78 16.86 15.20
C GLU A 93 -19.26 16.76 14.95
N VAL A 94 -18.48 17.62 15.60
CA VAL A 94 -17.01 17.59 15.53
C VAL A 94 -16.45 16.30 16.12
N GLU A 95 -16.98 15.83 17.24
CA GLU A 95 -16.58 14.55 17.86
C GLU A 95 -16.92 13.36 16.96
N THR A 96 -18.06 13.39 16.26
CA THR A 96 -18.44 12.35 15.29
C THR A 96 -17.49 12.33 14.10
N LEU A 97 -17.16 13.51 13.57
CA LEU A 97 -16.20 13.65 12.48
C LEU A 97 -14.81 13.15 12.91
N TYR A 98 -14.38 13.53 14.12
CA TYR A 98 -13.12 13.07 14.70
C TYR A 98 -13.07 11.55 14.90
N ALA A 99 -14.15 10.95 15.38
CA ALA A 99 -14.25 9.49 15.53
C ALA A 99 -14.25 8.78 14.16
N SER A 100 -14.83 9.38 13.12
CA SER A 100 -14.75 8.82 11.77
C SER A 100 -13.31 8.82 11.24
N LEU A 101 -12.51 9.84 11.56
CA LEU A 101 -11.09 9.88 11.23
C LEU A 101 -10.30 8.75 11.88
N ASP A 102 -10.63 8.35 13.11
CA ASP A 102 -9.97 7.22 13.77
C ASP A 102 -10.10 5.93 12.95
N VAL A 103 -11.29 5.67 12.42
CA VAL A 103 -11.56 4.49 11.59
C VAL A 103 -10.78 4.53 10.28
N HIS A 104 -10.73 5.70 9.63
CA HIS A 104 -9.97 5.87 8.38
C HIS A 104 -8.47 5.75 8.61
N GLU A 105 -7.92 6.44 9.62
CA GLU A 105 -6.50 6.39 9.95
C GLU A 105 -6.05 4.99 10.38
N GLU A 106 -6.85 4.26 11.16
CA GLU A 106 -6.53 2.88 11.53
C GLU A 106 -6.37 2.02 10.28
N ARG A 107 -7.31 2.12 9.32
CA ARG A 107 -7.24 1.40 8.06
C ARG A 107 -6.04 1.85 7.20
N PHE A 108 -5.76 3.14 7.12
CA PHE A 108 -4.63 3.66 6.35
C PHE A 108 -3.29 3.21 6.93
N ARG A 109 -3.12 3.26 8.25
CA ARG A 109 -1.87 2.86 8.93
C ARG A 109 -1.47 1.42 8.62
N LYS A 110 -2.44 0.51 8.49
CA LYS A 110 -2.17 -0.92 8.26
C LYS A 110 -1.26 -1.19 7.06
N PHE A 111 -1.38 -0.43 5.98
CA PHE A 111 -0.58 -0.64 4.77
C PHE A 111 0.29 0.58 4.41
N ASN A 112 0.47 1.51 5.37
CA ASN A 112 1.38 2.64 5.23
C ASN A 112 2.84 2.22 5.46
N VAL A 113 3.33 1.35 4.58
CA VAL A 113 4.70 0.85 4.62
C VAL A 113 5.66 2.06 4.59
N PRO A 114 6.76 2.06 5.39
CA PRO A 114 7.75 3.11 5.29
C PRO A 114 8.33 3.20 3.87
N LYS A 115 8.35 4.42 3.31
CA LYS A 115 9.05 4.70 2.06
C LYS A 115 10.56 4.69 2.27
N ARG A 116 11.29 4.16 1.30
CA ARG A 116 12.73 4.32 1.20
C ARG A 116 12.99 5.73 0.66
N PHE A 117 13.91 6.49 1.25
CA PHE A 117 14.43 7.74 0.65
C PHE A 117 15.88 7.51 0.27
N ARG A 118 16.18 7.47 -1.04
CA ARG A 118 17.44 6.94 -1.56
C ARG A 118 18.59 7.93 -1.69
N THR A 119 18.40 9.21 -1.37
CA THR A 119 19.50 10.16 -1.18
C THR A 119 20.50 9.60 -0.17
N ALA A 120 21.73 9.32 -0.62
CA ALA A 120 22.77 8.65 0.18
C ALA A 120 23.13 9.36 1.49
N SER A 121 22.75 10.65 1.63
CA SER A 121 22.89 11.44 2.85
C SER A 121 21.75 11.30 3.86
N GLU A 122 20.56 10.83 3.46
CA GLU A 122 19.35 10.98 4.29
C GLU A 122 18.93 9.68 4.99
N GLN A 123 19.14 8.51 4.38
CA GLN A 123 18.82 7.25 5.05
C GLN A 123 19.68 6.06 4.54
N PRO A 124 20.58 5.52 5.37
CA PRO A 124 21.23 4.21 5.12
C PRO A 124 20.22 3.06 5.05
N LEU A 125 20.45 2.07 4.17
CA LEU A 125 19.59 0.88 4.01
C LEU A 125 19.30 0.20 5.36
N LYS A 126 20.30 0.07 6.23
CA LYS A 126 20.13 -0.53 7.55
C LYS A 126 19.06 0.20 8.40
N LEU A 127 19.08 1.53 8.43
CA LEU A 127 18.08 2.31 9.19
C LEU A 127 16.68 2.18 8.58
N TYR A 128 16.60 2.10 7.25
CA TYR A 128 15.34 1.82 6.57
C TYR A 128 14.76 0.46 6.96
N LEU A 129 15.58 -0.61 6.90
CA LEU A 129 15.16 -1.95 7.29
C LEU A 129 14.74 -2.02 8.77
N GLU A 130 15.46 -1.32 9.67
CA GLU A 130 15.07 -1.21 11.08
C GLU A 130 13.69 -0.54 11.25
N SER A 131 13.42 0.53 10.49
CA SER A 131 12.09 1.18 10.47
C SER A 131 11.00 0.25 9.93
N LEU A 132 11.30 -0.52 8.89
CA LEU A 132 10.36 -1.48 8.31
C LEU A 132 10.06 -2.64 9.28
N GLN A 133 11.08 -3.15 9.97
CA GLN A 133 10.93 -4.18 10.99
C GLN A 133 10.08 -3.69 12.17
N GLU A 134 10.27 -2.46 12.63
CA GLU A 134 9.44 -1.88 13.70
C GLU A 134 8.00 -1.64 13.23
N PHE A 135 7.80 -1.18 11.99
CA PHE A 135 6.47 -1.09 11.37
C PHE A 135 5.78 -2.45 11.37
N MET A 136 6.45 -3.50 10.88
CA MET A 136 5.89 -4.85 10.81
C MET A 136 5.58 -5.43 12.20
N LYS A 137 6.49 -5.21 13.17
CA LYS A 137 6.30 -5.62 14.56
C LYS A 137 5.10 -4.93 15.21
N THR A 138 4.91 -3.63 14.97
CA THR A 138 3.85 -2.85 15.62
C THR A 138 2.50 -3.01 14.96
N THR A 139 2.47 -3.23 13.65
CA THR A 139 1.27 -3.28 12.82
C THR A 139 0.79 -4.72 12.64
N TRP A 140 1.56 -5.55 11.94
CA TRP A 140 1.08 -6.85 11.46
C TRP A 140 1.41 -8.02 12.36
N ARG A 141 2.60 -8.09 12.98
CA ARG A 141 2.96 -9.22 13.84
C ARG A 141 2.10 -9.27 15.11
N LYS A 142 1.90 -8.11 15.76
CA LYS A 142 0.96 -7.98 16.88
C LYS A 142 -0.49 -8.27 16.49
N GLU A 143 -0.92 -7.88 15.29
CA GLU A 143 -2.26 -8.19 14.80
C GLU A 143 -2.41 -9.68 14.51
N ALA A 144 -1.40 -10.31 13.91
CA ALA A 144 -1.35 -11.74 13.68
C ALA A 144 -1.42 -12.52 15.00
N GLU A 145 -0.64 -12.15 16.02
CA GLU A 145 -0.71 -12.74 17.37
C GLU A 145 -2.14 -12.68 17.94
N LYS A 146 -2.80 -11.51 17.90
CA LYS A 146 -4.19 -11.36 18.34
C LYS A 146 -5.17 -12.19 17.51
N ASN A 147 -4.94 -12.32 16.21
CA ASN A 147 -5.75 -13.14 15.33
C ASN A 147 -5.57 -14.64 15.66
N ARG A 148 -4.35 -15.08 15.97
CA ARG A 148 -4.05 -16.43 16.44
C ARG A 148 -4.76 -16.77 17.76
N GLU A 149 -4.79 -15.84 18.71
CA GLU A 149 -5.56 -15.97 19.97
C GLU A 149 -7.06 -16.17 19.73
N LYS A 150 -7.58 -15.57 18.64
CA LYS A 150 -8.98 -15.74 18.19
C LYS A 150 -9.17 -16.94 17.26
N GLU A 151 -8.22 -17.86 17.24
CA GLU A 151 -8.20 -19.07 16.40
C GLU A 151 -8.23 -18.83 14.89
N LYS A 152 -7.98 -17.61 14.42
CA LYS A 152 -7.78 -17.36 12.98
C LYS A 152 -6.47 -18.02 12.55
N ARG A 153 -6.54 -18.79 11.48
CA ARG A 153 -5.42 -19.57 10.94
C ARG A 153 -5.06 -19.09 9.53
N SER A 154 -3.85 -19.41 9.12
CA SER A 154 -3.39 -19.19 7.75
C SER A 154 -4.17 -20.05 6.75
N LEU A 155 -4.10 -19.70 5.47
CA LEU A 155 -4.75 -20.44 4.40
C LEU A 155 -4.32 -21.92 4.37
N ILE A 156 -3.03 -22.21 4.59
CA ILE A 156 -2.50 -23.58 4.60
C ILE A 156 -3.04 -24.39 5.78
N GLU A 157 -3.15 -23.79 6.96
CA GLU A 157 -3.75 -24.48 8.11
C GLU A 157 -5.26 -24.69 7.96
N TRP A 158 -5.95 -23.81 7.23
CA TRP A 158 -7.33 -24.04 6.84
C TRP A 158 -7.47 -25.22 5.89
N MET A 159 -6.51 -25.40 4.98
CA MET A 159 -6.45 -26.54 4.08
C MET A 159 -6.34 -27.87 4.86
N ASP A 160 -5.48 -27.92 5.88
CA ASP A 160 -5.28 -29.13 6.70
C ASP A 160 -6.53 -29.51 7.51
N LYS A 161 -7.38 -28.52 7.82
CA LYS A 161 -8.64 -28.71 8.55
C LYS A 161 -9.83 -29.00 7.64
N LEU A 162 -9.66 -28.86 6.33
CA LEU A 162 -10.74 -29.06 5.38
C LEU A 162 -11.15 -30.54 5.35
N ASP A 163 -12.46 -30.80 5.42
CA ASP A 163 -12.97 -32.16 5.23
C ASP A 163 -12.78 -32.56 3.77
N GLN A 164 -11.74 -33.33 3.50
CA GLN A 164 -11.38 -33.80 2.17
C GLN A 164 -12.44 -34.73 1.54
N SER A 165 -13.46 -35.16 2.30
CA SER A 165 -14.60 -35.91 1.76
C SER A 165 -15.69 -35.02 1.14
N ASN A 166 -15.62 -33.70 1.34
CA ASN A 166 -16.53 -32.73 0.75
C ASN A 166 -15.91 -32.10 -0.51
N GLU A 167 -16.35 -32.58 -1.68
CA GLU A 167 -15.84 -32.12 -2.98
C GLU A 167 -16.15 -30.64 -3.25
N GLU A 168 -17.32 -30.12 -2.82
CA GLU A 168 -17.66 -28.71 -3.01
C GLU A 168 -16.76 -27.78 -2.19
N ALA A 169 -16.45 -28.18 -0.96
CA ALA A 169 -15.51 -27.43 -0.11
C ALA A 169 -14.11 -27.43 -0.71
N LYS A 170 -13.68 -28.56 -1.28
CA LYS A 170 -12.38 -28.70 -1.95
C LYS A 170 -12.28 -27.79 -3.18
N ILE A 171 -13.29 -27.83 -4.08
CA ILE A 171 -13.34 -26.98 -5.27
C ILE A 171 -13.31 -25.50 -4.90
N ALA A 172 -14.09 -25.09 -3.89
CA ALA A 172 -14.12 -23.69 -3.46
C ALA A 172 -12.79 -23.23 -2.84
N PHE A 173 -12.13 -24.11 -2.08
CA PHE A 173 -10.80 -23.83 -1.54
C PHE A 173 -9.74 -23.75 -2.65
N ASP A 174 -9.77 -24.66 -3.62
CA ASP A 174 -8.87 -24.65 -4.78
C ASP A 174 -9.03 -23.34 -5.57
N ALA A 175 -10.26 -22.86 -5.77
CA ALA A 175 -10.51 -21.57 -6.42
C ALA A 175 -9.87 -20.38 -5.66
N LEU A 176 -9.94 -20.38 -4.33
CA LEU A 176 -9.28 -19.38 -3.49
C LEU A 176 -7.75 -19.46 -3.62
N LYS A 177 -7.20 -20.67 -3.58
CA LYS A 177 -5.76 -20.90 -3.78
C LYS A 177 -5.30 -20.41 -5.15
N THR A 178 -6.04 -20.74 -6.20
CA THR A 178 -5.78 -20.24 -7.56
C THR A 178 -5.77 -18.72 -7.59
N SER A 179 -6.72 -18.06 -6.90
CA SER A 179 -6.75 -16.59 -6.83
C SER A 179 -5.49 -16.02 -6.16
N PHE A 180 -5.00 -16.63 -5.07
CA PHE A 180 -3.73 -16.22 -4.45
C PHE A 180 -2.53 -16.42 -5.39
N ALA A 181 -2.49 -17.53 -6.12
CA ALA A 181 -1.42 -17.80 -7.09
C ALA A 181 -1.44 -16.78 -8.24
N GLU A 182 -2.61 -16.49 -8.82
CA GLU A 182 -2.79 -15.50 -9.89
C GLU A 182 -2.35 -14.09 -9.44
N LEU A 183 -2.77 -13.67 -8.24
CA LEU A 183 -2.33 -12.40 -7.65
C LEU A 183 -0.81 -12.36 -7.43
N GLY A 184 -0.25 -13.45 -6.89
CA GLY A 184 1.20 -13.59 -6.70
C GLY A 184 2.00 -13.53 -8.00
N ILE A 185 1.50 -14.19 -9.06
CA ILE A 185 2.07 -14.14 -10.41
C ILE A 185 2.03 -12.71 -10.94
N GLN A 186 0.89 -12.02 -10.83
CA GLN A 186 0.75 -10.67 -11.34
C GLN A 186 1.70 -9.68 -10.64
N ILE A 187 1.80 -9.75 -9.30
CA ILE A 187 2.74 -8.92 -8.54
C ILE A 187 4.20 -9.28 -8.88
N SER A 188 4.51 -10.56 -9.10
CA SER A 188 5.83 -11.00 -9.54
C SER A 188 6.20 -10.45 -10.92
N LYS A 189 5.25 -10.41 -11.85
CA LYS A 189 5.44 -9.79 -13.18
C LYS A 189 5.74 -8.29 -13.05
N PHE A 190 5.19 -7.58 -12.07
CA PHE A 190 5.54 -6.18 -11.80
C PHE A 190 6.98 -6.01 -11.30
N PHE A 191 7.48 -6.90 -10.43
CA PHE A 191 8.90 -6.88 -10.05
C PHE A 191 9.81 -7.16 -11.25
N ILE A 192 9.48 -8.15 -12.07
CA ILE A 192 10.23 -8.45 -13.29
C ILE A 192 10.27 -7.21 -14.18
N ASP A 193 9.13 -6.59 -14.45
CA ASP A 193 9.08 -5.37 -15.26
C ASP A 193 9.91 -4.24 -14.65
N TYR A 194 9.87 -4.05 -13.32
CA TYR A 194 10.73 -3.08 -12.63
C TYR A 194 12.23 -3.38 -12.84
N PHE A 195 12.66 -4.63 -12.71
CA PHE A 195 14.06 -5.00 -12.91
C PHE A 195 14.49 -4.88 -14.38
N LEU A 196 13.63 -5.24 -15.32
CA LEU A 196 13.88 -5.09 -16.76
C LEU A 196 13.98 -3.61 -17.15
N LEU A 197 13.15 -2.75 -16.56
CA LEU A 197 13.27 -1.30 -16.73
C LEU A 197 14.62 -0.79 -16.21
N ILE A 198 15.14 -1.28 -15.08
CA ILE A 198 16.51 -0.94 -14.63
C ILE A 198 17.55 -1.38 -15.66
N MET A 199 17.40 -2.59 -16.22
CA MET A 199 18.34 -3.16 -17.19
C MET A 199 18.44 -2.35 -18.47
N ALA A 200 17.31 -1.86 -18.99
CA ALA A 200 17.27 -1.18 -20.28
C ALA A 200 17.83 0.25 -20.28
N VAL A 201 18.07 0.83 -19.10
CA VAL A 201 18.18 2.30 -19.00
C VAL A 201 19.55 2.76 -18.51
N SER A 202 20.48 1.82 -18.27
CA SER A 202 21.81 2.20 -17.78
C SER A 202 22.95 1.35 -18.33
N ASN A 203 24.05 2.02 -18.66
CA ASN A 203 25.34 1.38 -18.91
C ASN A 203 26.01 0.84 -17.63
N LYS A 204 25.48 1.20 -16.44
CA LYS A 204 25.82 0.62 -15.12
C LYS A 204 24.68 -0.26 -14.58
N SER A 205 23.79 -0.73 -15.46
CA SER A 205 22.58 -1.44 -15.06
C SER A 205 22.87 -2.68 -14.23
N GLU A 206 23.98 -3.39 -14.47
CA GLU A 206 24.36 -4.58 -13.69
C GLU A 206 24.58 -4.27 -12.20
N GLU A 207 25.32 -3.20 -11.87
CA GLU A 207 25.59 -2.82 -10.48
C GLU A 207 24.31 -2.30 -9.79
N ILE A 208 23.54 -1.46 -10.49
CA ILE A 208 22.28 -0.91 -9.98
C ILE A 208 21.25 -2.02 -9.78
N LEU A 209 21.19 -2.98 -10.70
CA LEU A 209 20.32 -4.15 -10.61
C LEU A 209 20.73 -5.02 -9.44
N ALA A 210 22.01 -5.36 -9.28
CA ALA A 210 22.50 -6.17 -8.18
C ALA A 210 22.16 -5.55 -6.81
N LEU A 211 22.38 -4.23 -6.66
CA LEU A 211 21.99 -3.50 -5.45
C LEU A 211 20.47 -3.50 -5.24
N SER A 212 19.70 -3.34 -6.31
CA SER A 212 18.23 -3.34 -6.24
C SER A 212 17.67 -4.71 -5.89
N LEU A 213 18.21 -5.79 -6.45
CA LEU A 213 17.82 -7.17 -6.11
C LEU A 213 18.13 -7.47 -4.64
N TYR A 214 19.33 -7.11 -4.18
CA TYR A 214 19.72 -7.25 -2.77
C TYR A 214 18.79 -6.47 -1.83
N GLU A 215 18.48 -5.22 -2.17
CA GLU A 215 17.56 -4.39 -1.37
C GLU A 215 16.15 -4.97 -1.35
N VAL A 216 15.62 -5.40 -2.50
CA VAL A 216 14.29 -6.02 -2.57
C VAL A 216 14.23 -7.29 -1.74
N GLU A 217 15.22 -8.17 -1.82
CA GLU A 217 15.29 -9.39 -1.00
C GLU A 217 15.27 -9.05 0.50
N ALA A 218 16.11 -8.10 0.95
CA ALA A 218 16.16 -7.67 2.34
C ALA A 218 14.84 -7.02 2.82
N VAL A 219 14.17 -6.28 1.95
CA VAL A 219 12.84 -5.70 2.24
C VAL A 219 11.80 -6.80 2.36
N LEU A 220 11.76 -7.76 1.43
CA LEU A 220 10.83 -8.90 1.46
C LEU A 220 10.98 -9.69 2.77
N GLU A 221 12.20 -9.99 3.19
CA GLU A 221 12.46 -10.66 4.47
C GLU A 221 11.88 -9.93 5.69
N CYS A 222 11.80 -8.60 5.64
CA CYS A 222 11.20 -7.81 6.71
C CYS A 222 9.68 -7.88 6.73
N LEU A 223 9.03 -8.10 5.57
CA LEU A 223 7.57 -8.10 5.39
C LEU A 223 6.87 -9.37 5.88
N ALA A 224 7.61 -10.40 6.30
CA ALA A 224 7.02 -11.60 6.85
C ALA A 224 6.17 -11.28 8.10
N VAL A 225 4.92 -11.73 8.06
CA VAL A 225 3.94 -11.57 9.14
C VAL A 225 4.13 -12.66 10.19
N GLU A 226 4.44 -13.88 9.73
CA GLU A 226 4.85 -14.99 10.58
C GLU A 226 6.38 -15.08 10.66
N GLU A 227 6.92 -15.94 11.54
CA GLU A 227 8.36 -16.21 11.55
C GLU A 227 8.82 -16.60 10.13
N ASN A 228 9.91 -15.99 9.65
CA ASN A 228 10.32 -16.02 8.24
C ASN A 228 10.34 -17.43 7.59
N SER A 229 10.61 -18.49 8.36
CA SER A 229 10.58 -19.88 7.88
C SER A 229 9.19 -20.39 7.48
N ASN A 230 8.12 -19.76 7.95
CA ASN A 230 6.74 -20.20 7.77
C ASN A 230 5.97 -19.32 6.76
N SER A 231 6.53 -18.17 6.36
CA SER A 231 5.89 -17.24 5.42
C SER A 231 5.98 -17.75 3.98
N ILE A 232 4.93 -18.41 3.51
CA ILE A 232 4.87 -19.02 2.17
C ILE A 232 4.93 -17.97 1.05
N VAL A 233 4.19 -16.86 1.20
CA VAL A 233 4.10 -15.81 0.18
C VAL A 233 5.45 -15.08 0.05
N ILE A 234 6.05 -14.64 1.16
CA ILE A 234 7.36 -13.96 1.13
C ILE A 234 8.45 -14.88 0.58
N ASN A 235 8.50 -16.14 1.02
CA ASN A 235 9.49 -17.09 0.50
C ASN A 235 9.34 -17.33 -1.01
N THR A 236 8.12 -17.29 -1.53
CA THR A 236 7.87 -17.41 -2.99
C THR A 236 8.37 -16.18 -3.73
N PHE A 237 8.16 -14.97 -3.21
CA PHE A 237 8.72 -13.75 -3.79
C PHE A 237 10.26 -13.72 -3.72
N ILE A 238 10.88 -14.14 -2.61
CA ILE A 238 12.34 -14.26 -2.52
C ILE A 238 12.88 -15.23 -3.58
N LYS A 239 12.25 -16.39 -3.75
CA LYS A 239 12.61 -17.34 -4.83
C LYS A 239 12.47 -16.73 -6.22
N MET A 240 11.47 -15.88 -6.44
CA MET A 240 11.29 -15.16 -7.70
C MET A 240 12.45 -14.18 -7.95
N VAL A 241 12.87 -13.40 -6.94
CA VAL A 241 14.04 -12.50 -7.04
C VAL A 241 15.32 -13.29 -7.37
N GLN A 242 15.56 -14.39 -6.65
CA GLN A 242 16.70 -15.28 -6.88
C GLN A 242 16.62 -15.99 -8.24
N PHE A 243 15.43 -16.30 -8.72
CA PHE A 243 15.22 -16.85 -10.06
C PHE A 243 15.56 -15.81 -11.14
N PHE A 244 15.08 -14.57 -11.00
CA PHE A 244 15.43 -13.49 -11.91
C PHE A 244 16.95 -13.24 -11.95
N GLU A 245 17.60 -13.17 -10.79
CA GLU A 245 19.07 -12.99 -10.71
C GLU A 245 19.84 -14.14 -11.41
N ARG A 246 19.39 -15.39 -11.26
CA ARG A 246 20.01 -16.53 -11.93
C ARG A 246 19.76 -16.50 -13.44
N SER A 247 18.54 -16.20 -13.85
CA SER A 247 18.14 -16.15 -15.27
C SER A 247 18.91 -15.05 -16.02
N THR A 248 19.06 -13.86 -15.41
CA THR A 248 19.88 -12.77 -15.97
C THR A 248 21.35 -13.15 -16.11
N LYS A 249 21.95 -13.80 -15.11
CA LYS A 249 23.34 -14.31 -15.20
C LYS A 249 23.51 -15.35 -16.31
N LEU A 250 22.50 -16.17 -16.58
CA LEU A 250 22.52 -17.20 -17.62
C LEU A 250 22.30 -16.64 -19.03
N ALA A 251 21.48 -15.61 -19.17
CA ALA A 251 21.24 -14.94 -20.45
C ALA A 251 22.50 -14.22 -20.97
N GLY A 252 23.45 -13.89 -20.09
CA GLY A 252 24.63 -13.11 -20.43
C GLY A 252 24.29 -11.62 -20.64
N PRO A 253 25.29 -10.76 -20.91
CA PRO A 253 25.02 -9.36 -21.24
C PRO A 253 24.14 -9.32 -22.49
N VAL A 254 22.99 -8.63 -22.41
CA VAL A 254 22.09 -8.42 -23.54
C VAL A 254 22.91 -7.84 -24.69
N SER A 255 22.96 -8.57 -25.81
CA SER A 255 23.81 -8.31 -26.98
C SER A 255 23.84 -6.82 -27.35
N ASP A 256 25.05 -6.30 -27.56
CA ASP A 256 25.33 -4.94 -28.07
C ASP A 256 24.73 -4.68 -29.48
N GLU A 257 24.04 -5.65 -30.09
CA GLU A 257 23.44 -5.49 -31.42
C GLU A 257 22.32 -4.42 -31.46
N ALA A 258 21.62 -4.18 -30.35
CA ALA A 258 20.72 -3.02 -30.22
C ALA A 258 21.48 -1.68 -30.02
N LYS A 259 22.74 -1.73 -29.56
CA LYS A 259 23.60 -0.54 -29.39
C LYS A 259 24.33 -0.14 -30.69
N GLY A 260 24.23 -0.98 -31.73
CA GLY A 260 24.92 -0.82 -33.02
C GLY A 260 24.19 0.02 -34.08
N GLN A 261 22.89 0.27 -33.94
CA GLN A 261 22.16 1.16 -34.86
C GLN A 261 22.17 2.62 -34.38
N LYS A 262 23.38 3.16 -34.16
CA LYS A 262 23.56 4.62 -34.15
C LYS A 262 23.45 5.12 -35.58
N SER A 263 22.30 5.70 -35.93
CA SER A 263 22.31 6.82 -36.86
C SER A 263 23.37 7.82 -36.35
N LYS A 264 24.37 8.09 -37.17
CA LYS A 264 25.31 9.20 -36.96
C LYS A 264 24.48 10.48 -36.75
N GLU A 265 24.91 11.30 -35.80
CA GLU A 265 24.24 12.52 -35.28
C GLU A 265 23.19 12.13 -34.22
N ASP A 266 23.47 12.10 -32.92
CA ASP A 266 23.98 13.18 -32.06
C ASP A 266 24.61 12.62 -30.75
N HIS A 267 25.54 13.36 -30.15
CA HIS A 267 26.43 12.88 -29.09
C HIS A 267 25.90 13.15 -27.66
N SER A 268 25.87 12.08 -26.85
CA SER A 268 26.23 12.04 -25.41
C SER A 268 25.34 12.63 -24.30
N SER A 269 24.22 13.31 -24.57
CA SER A 269 23.33 13.78 -23.48
C SER A 269 22.24 12.79 -23.09
N ASP A 270 21.64 12.08 -24.06
CA ASP A 270 20.45 11.24 -23.83
C ASP A 270 20.70 10.03 -22.91
N ASP A 271 21.88 9.38 -23.01
CA ASP A 271 22.19 8.20 -22.19
C ASP A 271 22.46 8.59 -20.72
N GLU A 272 23.09 9.74 -20.47
CA GLU A 272 23.24 10.27 -19.11
C GLU A 272 21.90 10.77 -18.55
N GLU A 273 21.07 11.41 -19.38
CA GLU A 273 19.73 11.88 -18.99
C GLU A 273 18.79 10.71 -18.66
N LYS A 274 18.79 9.63 -19.44
CA LYS A 274 18.02 8.41 -19.15
C LYS A 274 18.49 7.68 -17.88
N VAL A 275 19.81 7.63 -17.65
CA VAL A 275 20.37 7.10 -16.41
C VAL A 275 19.97 7.95 -15.21
N MET A 276 20.02 9.28 -15.34
CA MET A 276 19.56 10.21 -14.31
C MET A 276 18.04 10.13 -14.11
N PHE A 277 17.26 9.86 -15.15
CA PHE A 277 15.81 9.68 -15.10
C PHE A 277 15.40 8.45 -14.26
N PHE A 278 16.11 7.32 -14.36
CA PHE A 278 15.85 6.18 -13.46
C PHE A 278 16.52 6.31 -12.09
N LEU A 279 17.56 7.11 -11.96
CA LEU A 279 18.15 7.42 -10.66
C LEU A 279 17.41 8.56 -9.95
N ASP A 280 16.39 9.13 -10.58
CA ASP A 280 15.45 10.01 -9.89
C ASP A 280 14.67 9.18 -8.86
N ASP A 281 14.94 9.48 -7.60
CA ASP A 281 14.36 8.79 -6.44
C ASP A 281 12.83 8.87 -6.49
N GLU A 282 12.26 9.94 -7.06
CA GLU A 282 10.81 10.08 -7.22
C GLU A 282 10.21 8.96 -8.10
N ILE A 283 10.86 8.60 -9.21
CA ILE A 283 10.31 7.64 -10.19
C ILE A 283 10.49 6.18 -9.72
N LYS A 284 11.64 5.85 -9.09
CA LYS A 284 11.89 4.51 -8.54
C LYS A 284 11.04 4.21 -7.33
N ASP A 285 10.95 5.15 -6.40
CA ASP A 285 10.12 4.98 -5.20
C ASP A 285 8.63 5.01 -5.56
N ASP A 286 8.23 5.73 -6.62
CA ASP A 286 6.84 5.72 -7.11
C ASP A 286 6.38 4.39 -7.71
N LEU A 287 7.28 3.48 -8.09
CA LEU A 287 6.93 2.16 -8.64
C LEU A 287 7.20 1.01 -7.67
N LEU A 288 8.39 0.92 -7.07
CA LEU A 288 8.73 -0.20 -6.19
C LEU A 288 7.87 -0.21 -4.93
N HIS A 289 7.60 0.98 -4.36
CA HIS A 289 6.86 1.07 -3.11
C HIS A 289 5.41 0.55 -3.21
N PRO A 290 4.61 0.91 -4.23
CA PRO A 290 3.31 0.28 -4.46
C PRO A 290 3.37 -1.25 -4.62
N ILE A 291 4.38 -1.79 -5.32
CA ILE A 291 4.54 -3.25 -5.47
C ILE A 291 4.76 -3.90 -4.12
N ILE A 292 5.65 -3.33 -3.29
CA ILE A 292 5.93 -3.81 -1.93
C ILE A 292 4.69 -3.80 -1.03
N ILE A 293 3.83 -2.79 -1.15
CA ILE A 293 2.56 -2.76 -0.39
C ILE A 293 1.65 -3.93 -0.78
N GLU A 294 1.56 -4.25 -2.07
CA GLU A 294 0.71 -5.34 -2.54
C GLU A 294 1.27 -6.73 -2.19
N VAL A 295 2.60 -6.88 -2.10
CA VAL A 295 3.22 -8.09 -1.50
C VAL A 295 2.77 -8.26 -0.06
N LEU A 296 2.88 -7.22 0.75
CA LEU A 296 2.45 -7.25 2.16
C LEU A 296 0.96 -7.58 2.27
N ARG A 297 0.12 -7.01 1.39
CA ARG A 297 -1.32 -7.31 1.34
C ARG A 297 -1.59 -8.76 1.04
N LEU A 298 -0.85 -9.36 0.12
CA LEU A 298 -1.00 -10.78 -0.21
C LEU A 298 -0.56 -11.66 0.97
N GLU A 299 0.58 -11.36 1.59
CA GLU A 299 1.09 -12.06 2.78
C GLU A 299 0.09 -12.02 3.94
N VAL A 300 -0.42 -10.83 4.29
CA VAL A 300 -1.41 -10.66 5.35
C VAL A 300 -2.67 -11.47 5.05
N SER A 301 -3.17 -11.38 3.82
CA SER A 301 -4.39 -12.09 3.41
C SER A 301 -4.20 -13.61 3.44
N PHE A 302 -2.98 -14.09 3.23
CA PHE A 302 -2.64 -15.51 3.28
C PHE A 302 -2.44 -16.01 4.72
N CYS A 303 -1.73 -15.27 5.56
CA CYS A 303 -1.43 -15.65 6.95
C CYS A 303 -2.62 -15.48 7.89
N SER A 304 -3.52 -14.54 7.60
CA SER A 304 -4.71 -14.32 8.41
C SER A 304 -5.91 -13.91 7.54
N PRO A 305 -6.39 -14.80 6.66
CA PRO A 305 -7.57 -14.53 5.86
C PRO A 305 -8.75 -14.14 6.77
N GLU A 306 -9.50 -13.11 6.38
CA GLU A 306 -10.66 -12.63 7.11
C GLU A 306 -11.84 -13.60 6.97
N MET A 307 -11.74 -14.73 7.66
CA MET A 307 -12.71 -15.81 7.63
C MET A 307 -13.61 -15.79 8.86
N PRO A 308 -14.92 -16.06 8.70
CA PRO A 308 -15.79 -16.38 9.83
C PRO A 308 -15.31 -17.66 10.53
N VAL A 309 -15.65 -17.80 11.82
CA VAL A 309 -15.28 -18.96 12.65
C VAL A 309 -15.86 -20.27 12.09
N MET A 310 -17.03 -20.21 11.45
CA MET A 310 -17.59 -21.31 10.68
C MET A 310 -17.44 -21.02 9.19
N VAL A 311 -16.72 -21.89 8.49
CA VAL A 311 -16.44 -21.75 7.06
C VAL A 311 -17.33 -22.71 6.27
N THR A 312 -18.07 -22.19 5.30
CA THR A 312 -18.78 -22.98 4.28
C THR A 312 -18.06 -22.85 2.94
N SER A 313 -18.37 -23.71 1.96
CA SER A 313 -17.84 -23.61 0.59
C SER A 313 -18.08 -22.21 -0.02
N ASP A 314 -19.27 -21.64 0.19
CA ASP A 314 -19.61 -20.29 -0.29
C ASP A 314 -18.68 -19.19 0.24
N VAL A 315 -18.14 -19.36 1.45
CA VAL A 315 -17.21 -18.38 2.06
C VAL A 315 -15.90 -18.36 1.29
N PHE A 316 -15.33 -19.51 0.91
CA PHE A 316 -14.09 -19.56 0.14
C PHE A 316 -14.25 -18.92 -1.23
N TYR A 317 -15.35 -19.22 -1.93
CA TYR A 317 -15.63 -18.64 -3.25
C TYR A 317 -15.85 -17.12 -3.18
N SER A 318 -16.60 -16.68 -2.16
CA SER A 318 -16.84 -15.25 -1.92
C SER A 318 -15.55 -14.51 -1.58
N MET A 319 -14.66 -15.13 -0.80
CA MET A 319 -13.37 -14.53 -0.46
C MET A 319 -12.43 -14.47 -1.66
N ALA A 320 -12.37 -15.52 -2.47
CA ALA A 320 -11.60 -15.55 -3.72
C ALA A 320 -11.98 -14.36 -4.61
N ARG A 321 -13.29 -14.20 -4.85
CA ARG A 321 -13.85 -13.09 -5.60
C ARG A 321 -13.59 -11.74 -4.94
N HIS A 322 -13.75 -11.65 -3.62
CA HIS A 322 -13.52 -10.39 -2.90
C HIS A 322 -12.07 -9.94 -3.01
N LEU A 323 -11.11 -10.85 -2.88
CA LEU A 323 -9.68 -10.56 -3.00
C LEU A 323 -9.38 -9.99 -4.39
N VAL A 324 -9.82 -10.65 -5.45
CA VAL A 324 -9.57 -10.20 -6.82
C VAL A 324 -10.30 -8.88 -7.10
N ASP A 325 -11.63 -8.88 -7.02
CA ASP A 325 -12.48 -7.79 -7.53
C ASP A 325 -12.47 -6.54 -6.62
N ASN A 326 -12.28 -6.69 -5.30
CA ASN A 326 -12.47 -5.59 -4.35
C ASN A 326 -11.20 -5.19 -3.61
N VAL A 327 -10.25 -6.11 -3.46
CA VAL A 327 -9.01 -5.85 -2.73
C VAL A 327 -7.88 -5.50 -3.69
N PHE A 328 -7.69 -6.22 -4.78
CA PHE A 328 -6.49 -6.07 -5.62
C PHE A 328 -6.73 -5.38 -6.97
N GLU A 329 -7.87 -5.57 -7.64
CA GLU A 329 -8.11 -5.11 -9.03
C GLU A 329 -7.63 -3.67 -9.30
N ASP A 330 -8.21 -2.68 -8.61
CA ASP A 330 -7.85 -1.26 -8.79
C ASP A 330 -6.37 -0.97 -8.51
N LYS A 331 -5.78 -1.69 -7.54
CA LYS A 331 -4.40 -1.46 -7.08
C LYS A 331 -3.41 -2.00 -8.10
N LEU A 332 -3.64 -3.22 -8.58
CA LEU A 332 -2.80 -3.84 -9.60
C LEU A 332 -2.95 -3.12 -10.95
N ASN A 333 -4.16 -2.66 -11.30
CA ASN A 333 -4.38 -1.81 -12.48
C ASN A 333 -3.60 -0.50 -12.40
N ARG A 334 -3.55 0.15 -11.22
CA ARG A 334 -2.76 1.37 -11.02
C ARG A 334 -1.26 1.13 -11.18
N ILE A 335 -0.74 0.02 -10.64
CA ILE A 335 0.67 -0.35 -10.81
C ILE A 335 0.97 -0.65 -12.29
N GLY A 336 0.12 -1.44 -12.94
CA GLY A 336 0.25 -1.75 -14.37
C GLY A 336 0.25 -0.51 -15.26
N ALA A 337 -0.63 0.46 -14.99
CA ALA A 337 -0.66 1.74 -15.70
C ALA A 337 0.63 2.55 -15.51
N LYS A 338 1.19 2.57 -14.28
CA LYS A 338 2.49 3.22 -14.00
C LYS A 338 3.62 2.57 -14.79
N ILE A 339 3.71 1.23 -14.79
CA ILE A 339 4.72 0.49 -15.55
C ILE A 339 4.58 0.78 -17.05
N HIS A 340 3.36 0.75 -17.58
CA HIS A 340 3.11 1.04 -18.99
C HIS A 340 3.54 2.46 -19.38
N GLY A 341 3.25 3.45 -18.53
CA GLY A 341 3.72 4.83 -18.71
C GLY A 341 5.25 4.88 -18.82
N LEU A 342 5.95 4.28 -17.84
CA LEU A 342 7.42 4.25 -17.82
C LEU A 342 8.02 3.51 -19.02
N LYS A 343 7.44 2.38 -19.44
CA LYS A 343 7.88 1.67 -20.66
C LYS A 343 7.76 2.55 -21.91
N THR A 344 6.72 3.38 -21.98
CA THR A 344 6.49 4.31 -23.10
C THR A 344 7.50 5.45 -23.09
N ASP A 345 7.71 6.07 -21.92
CA ASP A 345 8.59 7.24 -21.76
C ASP A 345 10.04 6.92 -22.15
N VAL A 346 10.47 5.68 -21.90
CA VAL A 346 11.86 5.28 -22.05
C VAL A 346 12.12 4.58 -23.39
N GLN A 347 11.13 4.57 -24.28
CA GLN A 347 11.15 3.84 -25.56
C GLN A 347 11.51 2.35 -25.40
N PHE A 348 11.26 1.78 -24.21
CA PHE A 348 11.55 0.40 -23.86
C PHE A 348 10.90 -0.59 -24.84
N VAL A 349 9.74 -0.20 -25.39
CA VAL A 349 8.96 -0.96 -26.37
C VAL A 349 9.76 -1.32 -27.63
N GLN A 350 10.74 -0.50 -28.05
CA GLN A 350 11.53 -0.82 -29.26
C GLN A 350 12.54 -1.96 -29.06
N GLY A 351 12.98 -2.22 -27.82
CA GLY A 351 13.89 -3.33 -27.48
C GLY A 351 13.16 -4.62 -27.10
N GLU A 352 11.91 -4.51 -26.63
CA GLU A 352 11.05 -5.62 -26.22
C GLU A 352 10.59 -6.50 -27.41
N ASP A 353 10.57 -5.94 -28.62
CA ASP A 353 10.24 -6.65 -29.86
C ASP A 353 11.39 -7.52 -30.40
N SER A 354 12.57 -7.51 -29.78
CA SER A 354 13.65 -8.43 -30.15
C SER A 354 13.30 -9.87 -29.76
N SER A 355 13.65 -10.85 -30.62
CA SER A 355 13.38 -12.27 -30.36
C SER A 355 13.96 -12.75 -29.04
N ASP A 356 15.12 -12.23 -28.67
CA ASP A 356 15.89 -12.66 -27.51
C ASP A 356 15.29 -12.11 -26.22
N MET A 357 14.88 -10.83 -26.21
CA MET A 357 14.20 -10.22 -25.07
C MET A 357 12.81 -10.84 -24.85
N LYS A 358 12.09 -11.14 -25.94
CA LYS A 358 10.81 -11.85 -25.87
C LYS A 358 10.98 -13.26 -25.31
N PHE A 359 11.95 -14.02 -25.81
CA PHE A 359 12.26 -15.35 -25.26
C PHE A 359 12.65 -15.28 -23.78
N PHE A 360 13.48 -14.31 -23.40
CA PHE A 360 13.86 -14.11 -22.01
C PHE A 360 12.66 -13.81 -21.11
N ARG A 361 11.74 -12.95 -21.57
CA ARG A 361 10.48 -12.66 -20.87
C ARG A 361 9.60 -13.91 -20.76
N ASP A 362 9.45 -14.70 -21.82
CA ASP A 362 8.68 -15.94 -21.80
C ASP A 362 9.25 -16.95 -20.78
N VAL A 363 10.58 -17.04 -20.66
CA VAL A 363 11.27 -17.85 -19.65
C VAL A 363 10.96 -17.33 -18.24
N LEU A 364 11.00 -16.01 -18.03
CA LEU A 364 10.71 -15.41 -16.74
C LEU A 364 9.24 -15.62 -16.33
N ASP A 365 8.30 -15.41 -17.25
CA ASP A 365 6.87 -15.59 -17.02
C ASP A 365 6.55 -17.05 -16.68
N SER A 366 7.09 -18.00 -17.46
CA SER A 366 6.91 -19.44 -17.21
C SER A 366 7.49 -19.86 -15.85
N GLY A 367 8.67 -19.35 -15.49
CA GLY A 367 9.30 -19.66 -14.21
C GLY A 367 8.55 -19.09 -13.01
N VAL A 368 7.97 -17.89 -13.13
CA VAL A 368 7.09 -17.32 -12.10
C VAL A 368 5.82 -18.14 -11.95
N GLU A 369 5.19 -18.54 -13.05
CA GLU A 369 4.02 -19.41 -13.01
C GLU A 369 4.33 -20.75 -12.32
N GLU A 370 5.49 -21.36 -12.60
CA GLU A 370 5.96 -22.57 -11.92
C GLU A 370 6.13 -22.35 -10.40
N LEU A 371 6.74 -21.22 -10.00
CA LEU A 371 6.96 -20.91 -8.58
C LEU A 371 5.64 -20.83 -7.81
N TRP A 372 4.62 -20.15 -8.36
CA TRP A 372 3.33 -19.97 -7.70
C TRP A 372 2.42 -21.19 -7.80
N THR A 373 2.52 -21.98 -8.88
CA THR A 373 1.79 -23.26 -9.00
C THR A 373 2.39 -24.34 -8.10
N SER A 374 3.69 -24.26 -7.78
CA SER A 374 4.36 -25.17 -6.84
C SER A 374 3.98 -24.97 -5.36
N LEU A 375 3.06 -24.04 -5.05
CA LEU A 375 2.48 -23.83 -3.72
C LEU A 375 1.60 -24.99 -3.22
N ASP A 376 1.57 -26.13 -3.90
CA ASP A 376 1.08 -27.38 -3.35
C ASP A 376 1.97 -27.84 -2.19
N PRO A 377 1.47 -27.87 -0.94
CA PRO A 377 2.20 -28.55 0.11
C PRO A 377 2.32 -30.02 -0.29
N LYS A 378 3.55 -30.52 -0.31
CA LYS A 378 3.78 -31.94 -0.51
C LYS A 378 3.08 -32.68 0.63
N PRO A 379 2.21 -33.67 0.35
CA PRO A 379 1.57 -34.43 1.41
C PRO A 379 2.65 -35.15 2.24
N GLY A 380 2.73 -34.82 3.53
CA GLY A 380 3.54 -35.53 4.53
C GLY A 380 4.98 -35.07 4.71
N SER A 381 5.22 -33.77 4.93
CA SER A 381 6.50 -33.28 5.49
C SER A 381 6.42 -33.12 7.01
#